data_AF-A0A2A9N8M3-F1
#
_entry.id   AF-A0A2A9N8M3-F1
#
_cell.length_a   1.000
_cell.length_b   1.000
_cell.length_c   1.000
_cell.angle_alpha   90.00
_cell.angle_beta   90.00
_cell.angle_gamma   90.00
#
_symmetry.space_group_name_H-M   'P 1'
#
loop_
_entity.id
_entity.type
_entity.pdbx_description
1 polymer ?
#
loop_
_entity_poly.entity_id
_entity_poly.type
_entity_poly.pdbx_seq_one_letter_code
_entity_poly.pdbx_strand_id
1 'polypeptide(L)'
;LLQYVGFASFIVLVWDHIITFSDEVELMWKGRKGLFVYLFLLNRYLTPLSFIINLVGLSFRSFCKNFVRYEGCMFAIAIEIVGLMMYLRINALYPWHRWISRSLLLILVIETGVHVWLITRGEPVKHNLASGIQACTMIFDPTISSVASASAWIPLLYDTIVFALTIYRTLPPIWKRQASYILKRLFEDGLLYYSIIFSVAFVLTIMIVASPPGLKNIAAQ
;
A
#
# COMPACT_ATOMS: atom_id res chain seq x y z
N LEU A 1 22.34 2.97 9.81
CA LEU A 1 21.05 2.70 10.49
C LEU A 1 20.00 2.21 9.51
N LEU A 2 19.63 2.99 8.48
CA LEU A 2 18.63 2.63 7.45
C LEU A 2 18.86 1.26 6.80
N GLN A 3 20.10 0.93 6.40
CA GLN A 3 20.42 -0.40 5.85
C GLN A 3 20.11 -1.53 6.83
N TYR A 4 20.53 -1.41 8.10
CA TYR A 4 20.28 -2.43 9.11
C TYR A 4 18.79 -2.62 9.39
N VAL A 5 18.02 -1.53 9.45
CA VAL A 5 16.56 -1.58 9.61
C VAL A 5 15.92 -2.23 8.38
N GLY A 6 16.35 -1.87 7.17
CA GLY A 6 15.89 -2.51 5.94
C GLY A 6 16.14 -4.02 5.93
N PHE A 7 17.35 -4.46 6.25
CA PHE A 7 17.67 -5.90 6.34
C PHE A 7 16.84 -6.62 7.42
N ALA A 8 16.65 -6.00 8.60
CA ALA A 8 15.82 -6.58 9.65
C ALA A 8 14.36 -6.74 9.19
N SER A 9 13.77 -5.71 8.58
CA SER A 9 12.42 -5.75 8.01
C SER A 9 12.29 -6.82 6.93
N PHE A 10 13.30 -6.97 6.06
CA PHE A 10 13.31 -8.00 5.03
C PHE A 10 13.35 -9.41 5.62
N ILE A 11 14.16 -9.65 6.65
CA ILE A 11 14.22 -10.95 7.32
C ILE A 11 12.86 -11.31 7.93
N VAL A 12 12.21 -10.37 8.61
CA VAL A 12 10.86 -10.59 9.18
C VAL A 12 9.85 -10.90 8.08
N LEU A 13 9.91 -10.18 6.95
CA LEU A 13 9.03 -10.41 5.81
C LEU A 13 9.22 -11.82 5.22
N VAL A 14 10.47 -12.26 5.03
CA VAL A 14 10.77 -13.62 4.53
C VAL A 14 10.35 -14.69 5.54
N TRP A 15 10.57 -14.44 6.83
CA TRP A 15 10.12 -15.35 7.89
C TRP A 15 8.61 -15.57 7.85
N ASP A 16 7.83 -14.50 7.74
CA ASP A 16 6.37 -14.57 7.61
C ASP A 16 5.93 -15.37 6.37
N HIS A 17 6.65 -15.21 5.24
CA HIS A 17 6.38 -15.98 4.03
C HIS A 17 6.59 -17.49 4.24
N ILE A 18 7.64 -17.89 4.94
CA ILE A 18 7.98 -19.30 5.15
C ILE A 18 6.94 -19.97 6.03
N ILE A 19 6.57 -19.35 7.15
CA ILE A 19 5.64 -19.97 8.12
C ILE A 19 4.22 -20.08 7.55
N THR A 20 3.79 -19.15 6.70
CA THR A 20 2.44 -19.14 6.11
C THR A 20 2.37 -19.87 4.75
N PHE A 21 3.48 -20.41 4.24
CA PHE A 21 3.53 -21.07 2.93
C PHE A 21 2.72 -22.38 2.91
N SER A 22 2.74 -23.15 4.01
CA SER A 22 1.97 -24.40 4.10
C SER A 22 0.47 -24.14 3.91
N ASP A 23 -0.05 -23.16 4.65
CA ASP A 23 -1.46 -22.76 4.57
C ASP A 23 -1.81 -22.14 3.20
N GLU A 24 -0.88 -21.40 2.60
CA GLU A 24 -1.05 -20.85 1.25
C GLU A 24 -1.27 -21.96 0.21
N VAL A 25 -0.44 -23.01 0.23
CA VAL A 25 -0.54 -24.13 -0.71
C VAL A 25 -1.87 -24.86 -0.52
N GLU A 26 -2.30 -25.05 0.73
CA GLU A 26 -3.55 -25.74 1.02
C GLU A 26 -4.79 -24.93 0.63
N LEU A 27 -4.83 -23.65 1.00
CA LEU A 27 -6.03 -22.82 0.86
C LEU A 27 -6.12 -22.11 -0.50
N MET A 28 -5.00 -21.64 -1.03
CA MET A 28 -4.97 -20.81 -2.24
C MET A 28 -4.64 -21.61 -3.50
N TRP A 29 -3.64 -22.50 -3.43
CA TRP A 29 -3.18 -23.24 -4.62
C TRP A 29 -4.12 -24.41 -4.98
N LYS A 30 -4.58 -25.16 -3.97
CA LYS A 30 -5.56 -26.25 -4.15
C LYS A 30 -7.01 -25.76 -4.19
N GLY A 31 -7.26 -24.53 -3.74
CA GLY A 31 -8.57 -23.90 -3.70
C GLY A 31 -9.12 -23.50 -5.08
N ARG A 32 -10.28 -22.82 -5.06
CA ARG A 32 -10.95 -22.35 -6.27
C ARG A 32 -10.21 -21.14 -6.84
N LYS A 33 -9.58 -21.31 -7.99
CA LYS A 33 -8.83 -20.24 -8.66
C LYS A 33 -9.79 -19.16 -9.16
N GLY A 34 -9.63 -17.95 -8.64
CA GLY A 34 -10.38 -16.77 -9.04
C GLY A 34 -9.50 -15.53 -9.04
N LEU A 35 -10.02 -14.40 -9.53
CA LEU A 35 -9.27 -13.14 -9.61
C LEU A 35 -8.64 -12.73 -8.27
N PHE A 36 -9.37 -12.90 -7.18
CA PHE A 36 -8.88 -12.59 -5.83
C PHE A 36 -7.62 -13.39 -5.45
N VAL A 37 -7.53 -14.67 -5.85
CA VAL A 37 -6.37 -15.53 -5.57
C VAL A 37 -5.13 -15.02 -6.31
N TYR A 38 -5.29 -14.65 -7.58
CA TYR A 38 -4.17 -14.12 -8.37
C TYR A 38 -3.70 -12.76 -7.84
N LEU A 39 -4.62 -11.87 -7.47
CA LEU A 39 -4.27 -10.57 -6.88
C LEU A 39 -3.55 -10.74 -5.53
N PHE A 40 -4.00 -11.68 -4.69
CA PHE A 40 -3.32 -12.02 -3.44
C PHE A 40 -1.89 -12.51 -3.69
N LEU A 41 -1.70 -13.47 -4.60
CA LEU A 41 -0.38 -13.99 -4.92
C LEU A 41 0.52 -12.87 -5.49
N LEU A 42 -0.02 -12.05 -6.39
CA LEU A 42 0.72 -10.94 -6.95
C LEU A 42 1.18 -9.97 -5.85
N ASN A 43 0.29 -9.55 -4.94
CA ASN A 43 0.66 -8.69 -3.82
C ASN A 43 1.74 -9.33 -2.93
N ARG A 44 1.55 -10.61 -2.59
CA ARG A 44 2.43 -11.37 -1.70
C ARG A 44 3.85 -11.48 -2.26
N TYR A 45 4.03 -11.83 -3.53
CA TYR A 45 5.36 -12.01 -4.12
C TYR A 45 5.97 -10.71 -4.68
N LEU A 46 5.17 -9.72 -5.04
CA LEU A 46 5.67 -8.43 -5.57
C LEU A 46 6.35 -7.60 -4.48
N THR A 47 5.85 -7.64 -3.24
CA THR A 47 6.42 -6.91 -2.10
C THR A 47 7.88 -7.31 -1.78
N PRO A 48 8.24 -8.59 -1.56
CA PRO A 48 9.63 -8.99 -1.33
C PRO A 48 10.53 -8.67 -2.54
N LEU A 49 10.05 -8.83 -3.76
CA LEU A 49 10.82 -8.49 -4.96
C LEU A 49 11.17 -7.00 -5.01
N SER A 50 10.20 -6.13 -4.71
CA SER A 50 10.44 -4.68 -4.59
C SER A 50 11.47 -4.38 -3.50
N PHE A 51 11.39 -5.08 -2.37
CA PHE A 51 12.27 -4.86 -1.23
C PHE A 51 13.72 -5.25 -1.54
N ILE A 52 13.94 -6.37 -2.25
CA ILE A 52 15.27 -6.79 -2.72
C ILE A 52 15.88 -5.72 -3.62
N ILE A 53 15.08 -5.19 -4.56
CA ILE A 53 15.57 -4.16 -5.49
C ILE A 53 15.87 -2.85 -4.76
N ASN A 54 15.10 -2.48 -3.74
CA ASN A 54 15.40 -1.34 -2.88
C ASN A 54 16.72 -1.51 -2.11
N LEU A 55 16.99 -2.69 -1.53
CA LEU A 55 18.25 -2.99 -0.85
C LEU A 55 19.46 -2.95 -1.80
N VAL A 56 19.30 -3.46 -3.02
CA VAL A 56 20.32 -3.39 -4.08
C VAL A 56 20.54 -1.94 -4.55
N GLY A 57 19.47 -1.18 -4.75
CA GLY A 57 19.54 0.23 -5.16
C GLY A 57 20.26 1.11 -4.15
N LEU A 58 20.07 0.85 -2.86
CA LEU A 58 20.82 1.53 -1.79
C LEU A 58 22.33 1.22 -1.82
N SER A 59 22.71 0.09 -2.40
CA SER A 59 24.09 -0.39 -2.46
C SER A 59 24.83 0.07 -3.74
N PHE A 60 24.13 0.28 -4.86
CA PHE A 60 24.72 0.61 -6.16
C PHE A 60 24.38 2.04 -6.64
N ARG A 61 25.39 2.93 -6.60
CA ARG A 61 25.33 4.39 -6.87
C ARG A 61 24.93 4.79 -8.30
N SER A 62 24.98 3.86 -9.26
CA SER A 62 25.04 4.17 -10.70
C SER A 62 23.68 4.43 -11.37
N PHE A 63 22.55 4.05 -10.75
CA PHE A 63 21.24 3.97 -11.44
C PHE A 63 20.12 4.84 -10.82
N CYS A 64 20.45 5.98 -10.24
CA CYS A 64 19.50 6.86 -9.52
C CYS A 64 18.21 7.20 -10.30
N LYS A 65 18.31 7.61 -11.58
CA LYS A 65 17.13 8.04 -12.38
C LYS A 65 16.16 6.88 -12.67
N ASN A 66 16.69 5.70 -12.97
CA ASN A 66 15.87 4.53 -13.28
C ASN A 66 15.33 3.89 -11.99
N PHE A 67 16.11 3.93 -10.91
CA PHE A 67 15.72 3.42 -9.60
C PHE A 67 14.54 4.18 -9.01
N VAL A 68 14.57 5.51 -9.02
CA VAL A 68 13.47 6.35 -8.49
C VAL A 68 12.17 6.14 -9.26
N ARG A 69 12.24 5.98 -10.59
CA ARG A 69 11.06 5.64 -11.41
C ARG A 69 10.55 4.23 -11.12
N TYR A 70 11.45 3.26 -10.96
CA TYR A 70 11.09 1.90 -10.61
C TYR A 70 10.36 1.85 -9.26
N GLU A 71 10.91 2.51 -8.25
CA GLU A 71 10.33 2.60 -6.90
C GLU A 71 8.91 3.17 -6.94
N GLY A 72 8.71 4.32 -7.60
CA GLY A 72 7.39 4.94 -7.74
C GLY A 72 6.38 4.06 -8.49
N CYS A 73 6.80 3.40 -9.58
CA CYS A 73 5.95 2.46 -10.31
C CYS A 73 5.57 1.24 -9.47
N MET A 74 6.51 0.66 -8.73
CA MET A 74 6.25 -0.50 -7.88
C MET A 74 5.29 -0.16 -6.75
N PHE A 75 5.48 1.00 -6.10
CA PHE A 75 4.57 1.51 -5.09
C PHE A 75 3.15 1.71 -5.64
N ALA A 76 3.01 2.35 -6.80
CA ALA A 76 1.72 2.54 -7.45
C ALA A 76 1.02 1.20 -7.81
N ILE A 77 1.77 0.22 -8.30
CA ILE A 77 1.25 -1.13 -8.59
C ILE A 77 0.80 -1.81 -7.29
N ALA A 78 1.60 -1.72 -6.22
CA ALA A 78 1.26 -2.34 -4.94
C ALA A 78 -0.04 -1.76 -4.35
N ILE A 79 -0.20 -0.43 -4.35
CA ILE A 79 -1.44 0.23 -3.93
C ILE A 79 -2.62 -0.23 -4.79
N GLU A 80 -2.46 -0.26 -6.12
CA GLU A 80 -3.55 -0.66 -7.01
C GLU A 80 -4.01 -2.09 -6.78
N ILE A 81 -3.08 -3.03 -6.55
CA ILE A 81 -3.45 -4.42 -6.23
C ILE A 81 -4.25 -4.47 -4.92
N VAL A 82 -3.81 -3.76 -3.89
CA VAL A 82 -4.51 -3.70 -2.59
C VAL A 82 -5.89 -3.07 -2.75
N GLY A 83 -5.99 -1.96 -3.50
CA GLY A 83 -7.24 -1.28 -3.80
C GLY A 83 -8.23 -2.20 -4.55
N LEU A 84 -7.76 -2.96 -5.53
CA LEU A 84 -8.58 -3.96 -6.23
C LEU A 84 -9.05 -5.08 -5.31
N MET A 85 -8.19 -5.58 -4.42
CA MET A 85 -8.58 -6.60 -3.43
C MET A 85 -9.67 -6.07 -2.48
N MET A 86 -9.53 -4.83 -2.02
CA MET A 86 -10.52 -4.16 -1.19
C MET A 86 -11.83 -3.91 -1.93
N TYR A 87 -11.77 -3.49 -3.20
CA TYR A 87 -12.95 -3.34 -4.06
C TYR A 87 -13.71 -4.66 -4.21
N LEU A 88 -13.01 -5.77 -4.48
CA LEU A 88 -13.63 -7.09 -4.61
C LEU A 88 -14.34 -7.51 -3.31
N ARG A 89 -13.76 -7.20 -2.15
CA ARG A 89 -14.37 -7.44 -0.84
C ARG A 89 -15.68 -6.65 -0.68
N ILE A 90 -15.69 -5.37 -1.03
CA ILE A 90 -16.92 -4.55 -0.95
C ILE A 90 -17.98 -5.02 -1.94
N ASN A 91 -17.57 -5.36 -3.16
CA ASN A 91 -18.49 -5.84 -4.18
C ASN A 91 -19.19 -7.15 -3.77
N ALA A 92 -18.49 -8.03 -3.04
CA ALA A 92 -19.09 -9.23 -2.46
C ALA A 92 -20.04 -8.91 -1.28
N LEU A 93 -19.76 -7.87 -0.50
CA LEU A 93 -20.52 -7.47 0.68
C LEU A 93 -21.80 -6.68 0.35
N TYR A 94 -21.81 -5.98 -0.79
CA TYR A 94 -22.92 -5.14 -1.27
C TYR A 94 -23.45 -5.56 -2.66
N PRO A 95 -23.97 -6.80 -2.83
CA PRO A 95 -24.41 -7.29 -4.14
C PRO A 95 -25.57 -6.48 -4.75
N TRP A 96 -26.43 -5.93 -3.88
CA TRP A 96 -27.63 -5.19 -4.27
C TRP A 96 -27.40 -3.69 -4.49
N HIS A 97 -26.37 -3.11 -3.87
CA HIS A 97 -26.07 -1.67 -3.94
C HIS A 97 -24.88 -1.37 -4.86
N ARG A 98 -25.03 -1.73 -6.13
CA ARG A 98 -23.98 -1.57 -7.18
C ARG A 98 -23.45 -0.13 -7.30
N TRP A 99 -24.22 0.87 -6.91
CA TRP A 99 -23.79 2.28 -6.88
C TRP A 99 -22.59 2.50 -5.96
N ILE A 100 -22.52 1.82 -4.82
CA ILE A 100 -21.39 1.91 -3.89
C ILE A 100 -20.12 1.36 -4.55
N SER A 101 -20.21 0.14 -5.12
CA SER A 101 -19.09 -0.47 -5.84
C SER A 101 -18.62 0.39 -7.02
N ARG A 102 -19.55 0.93 -7.83
CA ARG A 102 -19.19 1.83 -8.96
C ARG A 102 -18.48 3.10 -8.48
N SER A 103 -18.93 3.67 -7.37
CA SER A 103 -18.31 4.87 -6.78
C SER A 103 -16.90 4.57 -6.30
N LEU A 104 -16.69 3.43 -5.63
CA LEU A 104 -15.35 2.98 -5.20
C LEU A 104 -14.42 2.72 -6.38
N LEU A 105 -14.91 2.07 -7.43
CA LEU A 105 -14.13 1.83 -8.65
C LEU A 105 -13.73 3.15 -9.31
N LEU A 106 -14.63 4.13 -9.36
CA LEU A 106 -14.34 5.46 -9.89
C LEU A 106 -13.23 6.16 -9.08
N ILE A 107 -13.29 6.11 -7.75
CA ILE A 107 -12.26 6.70 -6.88
C ILE A 107 -10.90 6.04 -7.15
N LEU A 108 -10.85 4.71 -7.27
CA LEU A 108 -9.63 3.97 -7.58
C LEU A 108 -9.04 4.35 -8.95
N VAL A 109 -9.88 4.52 -9.97
CA VAL A 109 -9.44 4.98 -11.30
C VAL A 109 -8.92 6.43 -11.28
N ILE A 110 -9.52 7.30 -10.47
CA ILE A 110 -9.02 8.67 -10.29
C ILE A 110 -7.66 8.65 -9.58
N GLU A 111 -7.53 7.87 -8.51
CA GLU A 111 -6.30 7.72 -7.75
C GLU A 111 -5.14 7.22 -8.63
N THR A 112 -5.36 6.16 -9.41
CA THR A 112 -4.37 5.65 -10.36
C THR A 112 -3.97 6.69 -11.40
N GLY A 113 -4.93 7.45 -11.94
CA GLY A 113 -4.66 8.54 -12.86
C GLY A 113 -3.74 9.61 -12.25
N VAL A 114 -3.99 9.99 -11.00
CA VAL A 114 -3.16 10.95 -10.25
C VAL A 114 -1.76 10.39 -10.00
N HIS A 115 -1.62 9.13 -9.58
CA HIS A 115 -0.32 8.49 -9.38
C HIS A 115 0.50 8.41 -10.67
N VAL A 116 -0.11 7.99 -11.78
CA VAL A 116 0.56 7.93 -13.09
C VAL A 116 1.02 9.32 -13.51
N TRP A 117 0.16 10.33 -13.37
CA TRP A 117 0.50 11.72 -13.70
C TRP A 117 1.67 12.23 -12.85
N LEU A 118 1.66 11.98 -11.53
CA LEU A 118 2.76 12.36 -10.64
C LEU A 118 4.09 11.71 -11.04
N ILE A 119 4.09 10.41 -11.34
CA ILE A 119 5.30 9.68 -11.74
C ILE A 119 5.91 10.27 -13.03
N THR A 120 5.08 10.74 -13.98
CA THR A 120 5.59 11.38 -15.21
C THR A 120 6.28 12.72 -14.96
N ARG A 121 5.97 13.39 -13.84
CA ARG A 121 6.51 14.70 -13.44
C ARG A 121 7.57 14.62 -12.34
N GLY A 122 7.93 13.41 -11.89
CA GLY A 122 8.96 13.23 -10.87
C GLY A 122 10.37 13.41 -11.41
N GLU A 123 11.16 14.29 -10.77
CA GLU A 123 12.57 14.48 -11.08
C GLU A 123 13.46 13.80 -10.02
N PRO A 124 14.50 13.04 -10.43
CA PRO A 124 15.38 12.36 -9.49
C PRO A 124 16.41 13.34 -8.92
N VAL A 125 16.46 13.46 -7.60
CA VAL A 125 17.47 14.27 -6.91
C VAL A 125 18.44 13.36 -6.14
N LYS A 126 19.74 13.58 -6.37
CA LYS A 126 20.81 12.88 -5.69
C LYS A 126 21.17 13.63 -4.40
N HIS A 127 20.90 13.04 -3.25
CA HIS A 127 21.44 13.56 -1.99
C HIS A 127 22.88 13.07 -1.81
N ASN A 128 23.79 14.02 -1.57
CA ASN A 128 25.21 13.73 -1.40
C ASN A 128 25.58 13.57 0.09
N LEU A 129 26.75 12.98 0.36
CA LEU A 129 27.29 12.78 1.71
C LEU A 129 27.38 14.09 2.54
N ALA A 130 27.51 15.25 1.88
CA ALA A 130 27.51 16.57 2.52
C ALA A 130 26.18 16.92 3.22
N SER A 131 25.08 16.24 2.86
CA SER A 131 23.75 16.35 3.47
C SER A 131 23.49 15.26 4.55
N GLY A 132 24.47 14.43 4.88
CA GLY A 132 24.38 13.40 5.93
C GLY A 132 23.63 12.11 5.57
N ILE A 133 23.03 12.03 4.37
CA ILE A 133 22.24 10.87 3.91
C ILE A 133 22.60 10.57 2.45
N GLN A 134 22.96 9.32 2.15
CA GLN A 134 23.25 8.84 0.80
C GLN A 134 22.00 8.14 0.24
N ALA A 135 21.09 8.93 -0.34
CA ALA A 135 19.82 8.45 -0.89
C ALA A 135 19.47 9.14 -2.22
N CYS A 136 18.69 8.44 -3.05
CA CYS A 136 18.08 8.97 -4.27
C CYS A 136 16.59 9.06 -4.04
N THR A 137 16.04 10.27 -4.10
CA THR A 137 14.62 10.52 -3.82
C THR A 137 13.94 11.14 -5.04
N MET A 138 12.64 10.90 -5.16
CA MET A 138 11.79 11.61 -6.11
C MET A 138 11.39 12.95 -5.50
N ILE A 139 11.81 14.06 -6.13
CA ILE A 139 11.33 15.39 -5.77
C ILE A 139 10.42 15.87 -6.91
N PHE A 140 9.30 16.45 -6.51
CA PHE A 140 8.36 17.07 -7.43
C PHE A 140 8.65 18.56 -7.52
N ASP A 141 8.46 19.13 -8.70
CA ASP A 141 8.58 20.57 -8.93
C ASP A 141 7.83 21.38 -7.85
N PRO A 142 8.35 22.54 -7.41
CA PRO A 142 7.74 23.32 -6.33
C PRO A 142 6.30 23.76 -6.64
N THR A 143 5.95 23.88 -7.93
CA THR A 143 4.59 24.22 -8.40
C THR A 143 3.59 23.09 -8.20
N ILE A 144 4.04 21.83 -8.18
CA ILE A 144 3.22 20.62 -7.98
C ILE A 144 3.43 19.98 -6.61
N SER A 145 4.36 20.50 -5.79
CA SER A 145 4.67 19.97 -4.45
C SER A 145 3.45 19.90 -3.53
N SER A 146 2.53 20.87 -3.64
CA SER A 146 1.27 20.85 -2.89
C SER A 146 0.35 19.71 -3.33
N VAL A 147 0.27 19.45 -4.64
CA VAL A 147 -0.55 18.36 -5.20
C VAL A 147 0.05 17.01 -4.85
N ALA A 148 1.37 16.87 -4.91
CA ALA A 148 2.08 15.65 -4.50
C ALA A 148 1.98 15.37 -2.99
N SER A 149 1.93 16.41 -2.16
CA SER A 149 1.70 16.24 -0.71
C SER A 149 0.24 15.87 -0.43
N ALA A 150 -0.70 16.44 -1.18
CA ALA A 150 -2.12 16.11 -1.07
C ALA A 150 -2.45 14.70 -1.56
N SER A 151 -1.75 14.19 -2.59
CA SER A 151 -2.01 12.84 -3.12
C SER A 151 -1.71 11.74 -2.11
N ALA A 152 -0.82 11.96 -1.14
CA ALA A 152 -0.56 11.01 -0.04
C ALA A 152 -1.79 10.76 0.86
N TRP A 153 -2.80 11.62 0.80
CA TRP A 153 -4.07 11.42 1.52
C TRP A 153 -5.07 10.55 0.74
N ILE A 154 -4.92 10.43 -0.58
CA ILE A 154 -5.91 9.76 -1.43
C ILE A 154 -6.02 8.26 -1.08
N PRO A 155 -4.92 7.48 -0.99
CA PRO A 155 -5.01 6.07 -0.61
C PRO A 155 -5.60 5.89 0.80
N LEU A 156 -5.21 6.76 1.73
CA LEU A 156 -5.71 6.74 3.10
C LEU A 156 -7.22 6.97 3.16
N LEU A 157 -7.73 7.94 2.38
CA LEU A 157 -9.16 8.21 2.27
C LEU A 157 -9.89 7.02 1.63
N TYR A 158 -9.33 6.41 0.59
CA TYR A 158 -9.91 5.23 -0.04
C TYR A 158 -10.08 4.08 0.97
N ASP A 159 -8.99 3.76 1.68
CA ASP A 159 -8.96 2.73 2.71
C ASP A 159 -9.96 3.02 3.83
N THR A 160 -10.08 4.29 4.25
CA THR A 160 -11.05 4.74 5.26
C THR A 160 -12.49 4.57 4.81
N ILE A 161 -12.81 4.90 3.56
CA ILE A 161 -14.16 4.73 3.01
C ILE A 161 -14.51 3.24 2.94
N VAL A 162 -13.62 2.41 2.39
CA VAL A 162 -13.82 0.94 2.32
C VAL A 162 -14.04 0.36 3.71
N PHE A 163 -13.22 0.77 4.67
CA PHE A 163 -13.30 0.29 6.03
C PHE A 163 -14.60 0.70 6.72
N ALA A 164 -15.00 1.97 6.60
CA ALA A 164 -16.26 2.47 7.13
C ALA A 164 -17.47 1.73 6.52
N LEU A 165 -17.46 1.49 5.21
CA LEU A 165 -18.50 0.70 4.53
C LEU A 165 -18.54 -0.75 5.02
N THR A 166 -17.37 -1.33 5.30
CA THR A 166 -17.27 -2.69 5.85
C THR A 166 -17.88 -2.74 7.25
N ILE A 167 -17.54 -1.81 8.14
CA ILE A 167 -18.14 -1.68 9.48
C ILE A 167 -19.65 -1.49 9.36
N TYR A 168 -20.10 -0.53 8.56
CA TYR A 168 -21.52 -0.19 8.45
C TYR A 168 -22.38 -1.41 8.10
N ARG A 169 -21.86 -2.33 7.27
CA ARG A 169 -22.59 -3.54 6.91
C ARG A 169 -22.45 -4.68 7.90
N THR A 170 -21.27 -4.83 8.51
CA THR A 170 -20.95 -5.99 9.35
C THR A 170 -21.34 -5.79 10.81
N LEU A 171 -21.35 -4.55 11.31
CA LEU A 171 -21.66 -4.24 12.70
C LEU A 171 -23.12 -4.53 13.10
N PRO A 172 -24.16 -4.20 12.29
CA PRO A 172 -25.55 -4.48 12.66
C PRO A 172 -25.86 -5.98 12.89
N PRO A 173 -25.48 -6.94 12.02
CA PRO A 173 -25.74 -8.36 12.28
C PRO A 173 -24.92 -8.90 13.46
N ILE A 174 -23.73 -8.37 13.72
CA ILE A 174 -22.93 -8.72 14.90
C ILE A 174 -23.64 -8.26 16.18
N TRP A 175 -24.10 -7.01 16.20
CA TRP A 175 -24.75 -6.44 17.38
C TRP A 175 -26.09 -7.13 17.70
N LYS A 176 -26.84 -7.52 16.67
CA LYS A 176 -28.08 -8.30 16.81
C LYS A 176 -27.86 -9.78 17.19
N ARG A 177 -26.61 -10.21 17.44
CA ARG A 177 -26.23 -11.63 17.69
C ARG A 177 -26.68 -12.60 16.60
N GLN A 178 -26.84 -12.10 15.37
CA GLN A 178 -27.21 -12.90 14.18
C GLN A 178 -25.99 -13.26 13.33
N ALA A 179 -24.82 -12.70 13.65
CA ALA A 179 -23.58 -13.02 12.96
C ALA A 179 -23.05 -14.41 13.34
N SER A 180 -22.62 -15.16 12.33
CA SER A 180 -21.86 -16.40 12.52
C SER A 180 -20.54 -16.14 13.25
N TYR A 181 -20.05 -17.15 13.98
CA TYR A 181 -18.74 -17.10 14.67
C TYR A 181 -17.61 -16.68 13.72
N ILE A 182 -17.63 -17.17 12.48
CA ILE A 182 -16.64 -16.85 11.44
C ILE A 182 -16.68 -15.36 11.08
N LEU A 183 -17.88 -14.78 10.93
CA LEU A 183 -18.03 -13.37 10.57
C LEU A 183 -17.55 -12.45 11.69
N LYS A 184 -17.78 -12.84 12.95
CA LYS A 184 -17.31 -12.10 14.13
C LYS A 184 -15.78 -12.09 14.20
N ARG A 185 -15.14 -13.26 14.07
CA ARG A 185 -13.68 -13.38 14.06
C ARG A 185 -13.04 -12.60 12.91
N LEU A 186 -13.58 -12.77 11.70
CA LEU A 186 -13.11 -12.04 10.51
C LEU A 186 -13.19 -10.52 10.67
N PHE A 187 -14.23 -10.03 11.36
CA PHE A 187 -14.38 -8.61 11.62
C PHE A 187 -13.39 -8.10 12.67
N GLU A 188 -13.18 -8.84 13.76
CA GLU A 188 -12.26 -8.49 14.84
C GLU A 188 -10.81 -8.45 14.35
N ASP A 189 -10.38 -9.47 13.61
CA ASP A 189 -9.04 -9.54 13.01
C ASP A 189 -8.86 -8.45 11.94
N GLY A 190 -9.90 -8.19 11.14
CA GLY A 190 -9.89 -7.15 10.11
C GLY A 190 -9.83 -5.72 10.66
N LEU A 191 -10.48 -5.46 11.79
CA LEU A 191 -10.44 -4.17 12.51
C LEU A 191 -9.04 -3.90 13.06
N LEU A 192 -8.42 -4.90 13.71
CA LEU A 192 -7.08 -4.77 14.26
C LEU A 192 -6.07 -4.48 13.14
N TYR A 193 -6.10 -5.26 12.06
CA TYR A 193 -5.21 -5.06 10.90
C TYR A 193 -5.35 -3.66 10.30
N TYR A 194 -6.59 -3.22 10.04
CA TYR A 194 -6.84 -1.89 9.48
C TYR A 194 -6.36 -0.78 10.41
N SER A 195 -6.59 -0.89 11.73
CA SER A 195 -6.19 0.15 12.69
C SER A 195 -4.68 0.37 12.72
N ILE A 196 -3.88 -0.69 12.57
CA ILE A 196 -2.42 -0.62 12.50
C ILE A 196 -2.00 0.07 11.21
N ILE A 197 -2.53 -0.36 10.06
CA ILE A 197 -2.19 0.23 8.75
C ILE A 197 -2.58 1.69 8.69
N PHE A 198 -3.79 2.04 9.13
CA PHE A 198 -4.25 3.41 9.18
C PHE A 198 -3.31 4.27 10.04
N SER A 199 -2.90 3.78 11.20
CA SER A 199 -1.98 4.51 12.09
C SER A 199 -0.63 4.75 11.41
N VAL A 200 -0.05 3.72 10.79
CA VAL A 200 1.23 3.83 10.07
C VAL A 200 1.11 4.80 8.88
N ALA A 201 0.09 4.63 8.04
CA ALA A 201 -0.15 5.48 6.89
C ALA A 201 -0.43 6.93 7.29
N PHE A 202 -1.23 7.17 8.33
CA PHE A 202 -1.51 8.50 8.85
C PHE A 202 -0.25 9.21 9.35
N VAL A 203 0.60 8.51 10.11
CA VAL A 203 1.89 9.05 10.57
C VAL A 203 2.78 9.38 9.38
N LEU A 204 2.89 8.49 8.39
CA LEU A 204 3.67 8.72 7.17
C LEU A 204 3.17 9.96 6.40
N THR A 205 1.86 10.10 6.24
CA THR A 205 1.26 11.25 5.56
C THR A 205 1.54 12.57 6.31
N ILE A 206 1.42 12.57 7.64
CA ILE A 206 1.81 13.73 8.47
C ILE A 206 3.29 14.06 8.28
N MET A 207 4.16 13.05 8.30
CA MET A 207 5.60 13.25 8.09
C MET A 207 5.89 13.87 6.72
N ILE A 208 5.23 13.42 5.65
CA ILE A 208 5.40 13.98 4.30
C ILE A 208 4.97 15.46 4.23
N VAL A 209 3.84 15.79 4.86
CA VAL A 209 3.30 17.15 4.88
C VAL A 209 4.16 18.09 5.74
N ALA A 210 4.65 17.63 6.89
CA ALA A 210 5.43 18.41 7.84
C ALA A 210 6.92 18.53 7.47
N SER A 211 7.45 17.66 6.61
CA SER A 211 8.87 17.64 6.28
C SER A 211 9.30 18.79 5.36
N PRO A 212 10.50 19.38 5.57
CA PRO A 212 11.09 20.36 4.67
C PRO A 212 11.21 19.80 3.24
N PRO A 213 11.13 20.64 2.19
CA PRO A 213 11.03 20.20 0.78
C PRO A 213 12.20 19.31 0.30
N GLY A 214 13.35 19.32 0.98
CA GLY A 214 14.50 18.44 0.69
C GLY A 214 14.55 17.12 1.48
N LEU A 215 13.63 16.88 2.41
CA LEU A 215 13.55 15.65 3.23
C LEU A 215 12.24 14.88 3.02
N LYS A 216 11.33 15.42 2.20
CA LYS A 216 10.07 14.74 1.85
C LYS A 216 10.38 13.38 1.21
N ASN A 217 9.59 12.37 1.56
CA ASN A 217 9.65 10.99 1.04
C ASN A 217 10.86 10.13 1.46
N ILE A 218 11.85 10.65 2.22
CA ILE A 218 12.97 9.81 2.72
C ILE A 218 12.47 8.72 3.68
N ALA A 219 11.43 9.02 4.47
CA ALA A 219 10.83 8.06 5.39
C ALA A 219 9.85 7.09 4.71
N ALA A 220 9.51 7.33 3.43
CA ALA A 220 8.63 6.46 2.65
C ALA A 220 9.40 5.39 1.86
N GLN A 221 10.74 5.39 1.95
CA GLN A 221 11.67 4.54 1.19
C GLN A 221 12.10 3.29 1.95
#